data_AF-A0A522DZ65-F1
#
_entry.id   AF-A0A522DZ65-F1
#
_cell.length_a   1.000
_cell.length_b   1.000
_cell.length_c   1.000
_cell.angle_alpha   90.00
_cell.angle_beta   90.00
_cell.angle_gamma   90.00
#
_symmetry.space_group_name_H-M   'P 1'
#
loop_
_entity.id
_entity.type
_entity.pdbx_description
1 polymer ?
#
loop_
_entity_poly.entity_id
_entity_poly.type
_entity_poly.pdbx_seq_one_letter_code
_entity_poly.pdbx_strand_id
1 'polypeptide(L)'
;MKHFLLTFVMLGVVFLSGCVGQPSTTTNQTTSPTPLVPARTDVAPLAPSTSNNPCTSQYSDTEHMDIFDSHVHITPKVSVSQIISEMNKAGVSVSNLYSGSLETISQYPDRFVIFVDTPDSPQPSIWLTQGQAFVTSAEEQLKTGKFYGIGEANLRYYSGEITPPPTVYVPADTPVWLQLVDLSAQYHVPISFHFVPDDSVANAAFERMLSRNKDATLIWAHLGFNNMPLNSATLNDYLLRYPNLYFDTAGIQNMQNPLPQSNSNWARLTDQSNDGRLNKEWRQFFETWNSRILFGSDAGGGSNSLERWLNYADKTSDGAPPDAVGHWTRLLSNLDNNAAHNILSANARELFLKEQRPSYNYSISSDGKCYSIFVSSNSSVSALTFNPSTRAITFIVAGSNGTTGNTVITIPTTLVGGNFTASVDSQSVKSQSTSNSTYATISLEYAGGIRSITLSALGNTITSTTSTSSMTTSSSATSTT
;
A
#
# COMPACT_ATOMS: atom_id res chain seq x y z
N MET A 1 67.26 19.86 -36.71
CA MET A 1 66.69 21.13 -37.17
C MET A 1 66.23 21.93 -35.97
N LYS A 2 66.88 23.08 -35.78
CA LYS A 2 66.66 24.25 -34.90
C LYS A 2 65.70 24.15 -33.69
N HIS A 3 66.31 24.34 -32.52
CA HIS A 3 65.75 24.92 -31.30
C HIS A 3 65.10 26.30 -31.53
N PHE A 4 64.11 26.68 -30.71
CA PHE A 4 64.21 27.88 -29.85
C PHE A 4 63.14 27.89 -28.76
N LEU A 5 63.61 28.22 -27.55
CA LEU A 5 62.89 28.53 -26.32
C LEU A 5 62.65 30.04 -26.29
N LEU A 6 61.50 30.55 -25.83
CA LEU A 6 61.46 31.91 -25.26
C LEU A 6 60.37 32.08 -24.21
N THR A 7 60.82 32.54 -23.05
CA THR A 7 60.10 32.98 -21.85
C THR A 7 60.12 34.50 -21.82
N PHE A 8 59.03 35.19 -21.46
CA PHE A 8 59.02 36.58 -20.93
C PHE A 8 57.77 36.72 -20.03
N VAL A 9 57.91 36.75 -18.70
CA VAL A 9 58.11 37.90 -17.78
C VAL A 9 56.80 38.62 -17.39
N MET A 10 56.55 38.60 -16.09
CA MET A 10 55.55 39.38 -15.34
C MET A 10 55.73 40.90 -15.50
N LEU A 11 54.62 41.64 -15.44
CA LEU A 11 54.59 42.96 -14.80
C LEU A 11 53.37 43.05 -13.90
N GLY A 12 53.61 43.33 -12.61
CA GLY A 12 52.57 43.56 -11.62
C GLY A 12 52.00 44.97 -11.70
N VAL A 13 50.76 45.12 -11.24
CA VAL A 13 50.24 46.38 -10.73
C VAL A 13 49.59 46.11 -9.37
N VAL A 14 50.18 46.71 -8.35
CA VAL A 14 49.64 46.89 -7.01
C VAL A 14 48.72 48.10 -7.05
N PHE A 15 47.49 48.00 -6.53
CA PHE A 15 46.81 49.14 -5.95
C PHE A 15 46.15 48.74 -4.62
N LEU A 16 46.46 49.56 -3.62
CA LEU A 16 46.05 49.49 -2.23
C LEU A 16 44.59 49.94 -2.03
N SER A 17 43.98 49.30 -1.03
CA SER A 17 43.05 49.80 -0.01
C SER A 17 41.99 50.85 -0.37
N GLY A 18 40.74 50.46 -0.15
CA GLY A 18 39.63 51.37 0.11
C GLY A 18 38.50 50.64 0.82
N CYS A 19 38.56 50.58 2.16
CA CYS A 19 37.42 50.23 2.99
C CYS A 19 36.35 51.31 2.85
N VAL A 20 35.16 50.96 2.33
CA VAL A 20 33.93 51.72 2.56
C VAL A 20 32.84 50.70 2.81
N GLY A 21 32.37 50.66 4.06
CA GLY A 21 31.22 49.87 4.45
C GLY A 21 29.92 50.53 3.99
N GLN A 22 28.96 49.72 3.58
CA GLN A 22 27.54 50.08 3.51
C GLN A 22 26.69 48.82 3.29
N PRO A 23 25.37 48.86 3.53
CA PRO A 23 24.77 48.28 4.72
C PRO A 23 24.01 46.99 4.44
N SER A 24 23.92 46.17 5.49
CA SER A 24 23.04 45.02 5.62
C SER A 24 21.57 45.45 5.52
N THR A 25 20.97 45.24 4.35
CA THR A 25 19.51 45.26 4.19
C THR A 25 18.98 43.84 4.41
N THR A 26 18.55 43.59 5.64
CA THR A 26 17.68 42.48 6.02
C THR A 26 16.32 42.64 5.33
N THR A 27 16.12 41.94 4.22
CA THR A 27 14.77 41.67 3.71
C THR A 27 14.15 40.57 4.54
N ASN A 28 13.34 40.97 5.52
CA ASN A 28 12.35 40.13 6.18
C ASN A 28 11.35 39.64 5.12
N GLN A 29 11.53 38.42 4.61
CA GLN A 29 10.44 37.70 3.97
C GLN A 29 9.51 37.19 5.07
N THR A 30 8.41 37.92 5.25
CA THR A 30 7.25 37.47 6.02
C THR A 30 6.59 36.33 5.25
N THR A 31 6.97 35.09 5.57
CA THR A 31 6.18 33.92 5.21
C THR A 31 4.94 33.89 6.09
N SER A 32 3.81 34.36 5.55
CA SER A 32 2.51 34.11 6.16
C SER A 32 2.26 32.59 6.14
N PRO A 33 2.11 31.93 7.30
CA PRO A 33 1.70 30.53 7.32
C PRO A 33 0.24 30.45 6.86
N THR A 34 -0.02 29.61 5.87
CA THR A 34 -1.36 29.10 5.56
C THR A 34 -2.00 28.59 6.87
N PRO A 35 -3.26 28.94 7.17
CA PRO A 35 -3.89 28.48 8.40
C PRO A 35 -3.91 26.95 8.45
N LEU A 36 -3.18 26.39 9.42
CA LEU A 36 -3.32 24.99 9.82
C LEU A 36 -4.78 24.77 10.18
N VAL A 37 -5.49 24.02 9.33
CA VAL A 37 -6.76 23.41 9.72
C VAL A 37 -6.49 22.60 10.99
N PRO A 38 -7.26 22.77 12.09
CA PRO A 38 -7.03 22.03 13.31
C PRO A 38 -7.05 20.53 12.99
N ALA A 39 -5.98 19.83 13.34
CA ALA A 39 -5.91 18.38 13.21
C ALA A 39 -7.09 17.76 13.96
N ARG A 40 -8.04 17.17 13.22
CA ARG A 40 -8.97 16.22 13.83
C ARG A 40 -8.13 15.09 14.39
N THR A 41 -8.35 14.75 15.66
CA THR A 41 -7.68 13.65 16.34
C THR A 41 -8.07 12.34 15.68
N ASP A 42 -7.30 11.92 14.68
CA ASP A 42 -7.36 10.55 14.18
C ASP A 42 -6.93 9.62 15.32
N VAL A 43 -7.62 8.49 15.45
CA VAL A 43 -7.29 7.49 16.46
C VAL A 43 -5.91 6.93 16.12
N ALA A 44 -4.96 7.00 17.06
CA ALA A 44 -3.69 6.30 16.91
C ALA A 44 -3.99 4.83 16.62
N PRO A 45 -3.47 4.24 15.53
CA PRO A 45 -3.88 2.91 15.13
C PRO A 45 -3.58 1.92 16.28
N LEU A 46 -4.61 1.16 16.67
CA LEU A 46 -4.53 0.21 17.78
C LEU A 46 -3.62 -0.97 17.41
N ALA A 47 -3.03 -1.59 18.41
CA ALA A 47 -2.19 -2.77 18.22
C ALA A 47 -3.00 -3.93 17.57
N PRO A 48 -2.38 -4.75 16.69
CA PRO A 48 -3.05 -5.87 16.04
C PRO A 48 -3.69 -6.84 17.04
N SER A 49 -4.86 -7.38 16.71
CA SER A 49 -5.52 -8.39 17.53
C SER A 49 -4.78 -9.72 17.42
N THR A 50 -4.08 -10.12 18.48
CA THR A 50 -3.74 -11.53 18.72
C THR A 50 -4.88 -12.17 19.50
N SER A 51 -6.01 -12.41 18.84
CA SER A 51 -7.04 -13.28 19.41
C SER A 51 -6.67 -14.72 19.05
N ASN A 52 -6.30 -15.52 20.05
CA ASN A 52 -6.25 -16.98 19.95
C ASN A 52 -7.68 -17.50 19.75
N ASN A 53 -8.19 -17.36 18.52
CA ASN A 53 -9.49 -17.87 18.14
C ASN A 53 -9.33 -19.31 17.62
N PRO A 54 -9.92 -20.33 18.27
CA PRO A 54 -9.85 -21.72 17.80
C PRO A 54 -10.59 -21.94 16.47
N CYS A 55 -11.37 -20.96 16.02
CA CYS A 55 -11.98 -20.94 14.70
C CYS A 55 -10.95 -20.44 13.68
N THR A 56 -10.15 -21.34 13.11
CA THR A 56 -9.31 -21.02 11.95
C THR A 56 -10.22 -20.64 10.78
N SER A 57 -10.01 -19.46 10.18
CA SER A 57 -10.74 -19.13 8.96
C SER A 57 -10.34 -20.11 7.85
N GLN A 58 -11.29 -20.53 7.01
CA GLN A 58 -11.04 -21.47 5.91
C GLN A 58 -10.08 -20.95 4.82
N TYR A 59 -9.51 -19.76 5.00
CA TYR A 59 -8.52 -19.14 4.13
C TYR A 59 -7.12 -19.07 4.76
N SER A 60 -6.84 -19.92 5.75
CA SER A 60 -5.55 -19.96 6.47
C SER A 60 -4.37 -20.49 5.65
N ASP A 61 -4.51 -20.57 4.34
CA ASP A 61 -3.49 -21.14 3.47
C ASP A 61 -2.96 -20.08 2.50
N THR A 62 -2.10 -19.21 3.03
CA THR A 62 -1.31 -18.30 2.21
C THR A 62 -0.37 -19.05 1.26
N GLU A 63 -0.12 -20.35 1.46
CA GLU A 63 0.71 -21.18 0.57
C GLU A 63 -0.04 -21.60 -0.71
N HIS A 64 -1.38 -21.55 -0.71
CA HIS A 64 -2.22 -21.91 -1.87
C HIS A 64 -3.10 -20.74 -2.35
N MET A 65 -2.72 -19.51 -2.01
CA MET A 65 -3.47 -18.32 -2.39
C MET A 65 -3.33 -18.04 -3.90
N ASP A 66 -4.41 -17.59 -4.53
CA ASP A 66 -4.43 -17.26 -5.96
C ASP A 66 -3.73 -15.91 -6.21
N ILE A 67 -2.39 -15.90 -6.33
CA ILE A 67 -1.58 -14.68 -6.32
C ILE A 67 -1.67 -13.92 -7.64
N PHE A 68 -1.81 -12.59 -7.54
CA PHE A 68 -1.66 -11.65 -8.64
C PHE A 68 -0.39 -10.82 -8.43
N ASP A 69 0.60 -10.97 -9.32
CA ASP A 69 1.81 -10.14 -9.30
C ASP A 69 1.62 -8.87 -10.13
N SER A 70 1.43 -7.73 -9.47
CA SER A 70 1.11 -6.46 -10.13
C SER A 70 2.29 -5.79 -10.85
N HIS A 71 3.48 -6.39 -10.79
CA HIS A 71 4.69 -5.76 -11.30
C HIS A 71 5.74 -6.79 -11.75
N VAL A 72 5.78 -7.09 -13.04
CA VAL A 72 6.89 -7.82 -13.68
C VAL A 72 7.27 -7.23 -15.04
N HIS A 73 8.42 -7.65 -15.55
CA HIS A 73 8.99 -7.22 -16.83
C HIS A 73 9.35 -8.42 -17.71
N ILE A 74 9.10 -8.30 -19.01
CA ILE A 74 9.62 -9.27 -19.97
C ILE A 74 11.08 -8.93 -20.28
N THR A 75 11.92 -9.97 -20.33
CA THR A 75 13.33 -9.84 -20.72
C THR A 75 13.63 -10.81 -21.87
N PRO A 76 14.43 -10.43 -22.87
CA PRO A 76 14.82 -11.34 -23.95
C PRO A 76 15.66 -12.54 -23.46
N LYS A 77 16.13 -12.50 -22.20
CA LYS A 77 16.92 -13.57 -21.59
C LYS A 77 16.07 -14.77 -21.11
N VAL A 78 14.75 -14.63 -21.02
CA VAL A 78 13.83 -15.66 -20.50
C VAL A 78 12.65 -15.79 -21.45
N SER A 79 12.31 -17.00 -21.87
CA SER A 79 11.13 -17.19 -22.72
C SER A 79 9.84 -17.00 -21.93
N VAL A 80 8.76 -16.62 -22.60
CA VAL A 80 7.44 -16.47 -21.96
C VAL A 80 6.95 -17.80 -21.38
N SER A 81 7.25 -18.92 -22.03
CA SER A 81 6.95 -20.26 -21.49
C SER A 81 7.71 -20.57 -20.20
N GLN A 82 8.95 -20.10 -20.06
CA GLN A 82 9.71 -20.20 -18.81
C GLN A 82 9.10 -19.30 -17.73
N ILE A 83 8.73 -18.06 -18.06
CA ILE A 83 8.02 -17.16 -17.14
C ILE A 83 6.75 -17.83 -16.60
N ILE A 84 5.92 -18.40 -17.47
CA ILE A 84 4.70 -19.12 -17.08
C ILE A 84 5.01 -20.32 -16.17
N SER A 85 6.07 -21.07 -16.45
CA SER A 85 6.52 -22.17 -15.58
C SER A 85 6.86 -21.67 -14.18
N GLU A 86 7.62 -20.57 -14.07
CA GLU A 86 7.99 -19.98 -12.78
C GLU A 86 6.77 -19.42 -12.04
N MET A 87 5.85 -18.74 -12.73
CA MET A 87 4.58 -18.31 -12.17
C MET A 87 3.77 -19.48 -11.59
N ASN A 88 3.66 -20.58 -12.33
CA ASN A 88 2.94 -21.77 -11.86
C ASN A 88 3.57 -22.38 -10.61
N LYS A 89 4.91 -22.46 -10.54
CA LYS A 89 5.62 -22.96 -9.35
C LYS A 89 5.39 -22.07 -8.13
N ALA A 90 5.35 -20.75 -8.34
CA ALA A 90 5.14 -19.76 -7.29
C ALA A 90 3.67 -19.57 -6.86
N GLY A 91 2.71 -20.24 -7.51
CA GLY A 91 1.28 -20.04 -7.25
C GLY A 91 0.71 -18.73 -7.80
N VAL A 92 1.37 -18.12 -8.79
CA VAL A 92 0.94 -16.86 -9.42
C VAL A 92 0.09 -17.15 -10.65
N SER A 93 -1.18 -16.74 -10.60
CA SER A 93 -2.13 -16.96 -11.69
C SER A 93 -2.07 -15.85 -12.74
N VAL A 94 -1.93 -14.61 -12.31
CA VAL A 94 -1.92 -13.45 -13.21
C VAL A 94 -0.76 -12.53 -12.86
N SER A 95 -0.13 -11.95 -13.87
CA SER A 95 0.86 -10.89 -13.68
C SER A 95 0.59 -9.69 -14.57
N ASN A 96 0.93 -8.49 -14.10
CA ASN A 96 0.98 -7.31 -14.94
C ASN A 96 2.36 -7.12 -15.57
N LEU A 97 2.38 -7.01 -16.89
CA LEU A 97 3.56 -6.76 -17.70
C LEU A 97 3.70 -5.27 -17.99
N TYR A 98 4.77 -4.66 -17.48
CA TYR A 98 5.14 -3.28 -17.85
C TYR A 98 5.83 -3.17 -19.21
N SER A 99 6.34 -4.30 -19.73
CA SER A 99 6.92 -4.40 -21.06
C SER A 99 6.47 -5.70 -21.75
N GLY A 100 6.24 -5.64 -23.06
CA GLY A 100 5.77 -6.79 -23.83
C GLY A 100 5.04 -6.41 -25.11
N SER A 101 4.38 -7.39 -25.72
CA SER A 101 3.54 -7.17 -26.91
C SER A 101 2.18 -7.85 -26.77
N LEU A 102 1.17 -7.32 -27.48
CA LEU A 102 -0.14 -7.97 -27.56
C LEU A 102 -0.06 -9.37 -28.17
N GLU A 103 0.90 -9.62 -29.06
CA GLU A 103 1.16 -10.94 -29.63
C GLU A 103 1.63 -11.92 -28.54
N THR A 104 2.57 -11.48 -27.69
CA THR A 104 3.09 -12.27 -26.57
C THR A 104 1.98 -12.70 -25.61
N ILE A 105 1.13 -11.77 -25.17
CA ILE A 105 0.07 -12.10 -24.22
C ILE A 105 -1.06 -12.91 -24.87
N SER A 106 -1.26 -12.81 -26.18
CA SER A 106 -2.30 -13.60 -26.88
C SER A 106 -2.06 -15.10 -26.84
N GLN A 107 -0.81 -15.54 -26.60
CA GLN A 107 -0.45 -16.95 -26.45
C GLN A 107 -0.84 -17.50 -25.06
N TYR A 108 -1.00 -16.63 -24.08
CA TYR A 108 -1.33 -16.96 -22.70
C TYR A 108 -2.47 -16.04 -22.22
N PRO A 109 -3.66 -16.12 -22.84
CA PRO A 109 -4.81 -15.37 -22.37
C PRO A 109 -5.05 -15.71 -20.90
N ASP A 110 -5.50 -14.72 -20.12
CA ASP A 110 -5.78 -14.82 -18.68
C ASP A 110 -4.56 -14.95 -17.76
N ARG A 111 -3.34 -15.05 -18.29
CA ARG A 111 -2.10 -15.09 -17.47
C ARG A 111 -1.44 -13.73 -17.31
N PHE A 112 -1.70 -12.81 -18.22
CA PHE A 112 -1.10 -11.50 -18.21
C PHE A 112 -2.14 -10.40 -18.46
N VAL A 113 -1.96 -9.30 -17.73
CA VAL A 113 -2.42 -7.98 -18.18
C VAL A 113 -1.20 -7.18 -18.65
N ILE A 114 -1.43 -6.19 -19.50
CA ILE A 114 -0.34 -5.36 -20.05
C ILE A 114 -0.68 -3.88 -19.90
N PHE A 115 0.33 -3.08 -19.59
CA PHE A 115 0.23 -1.62 -19.57
C PHE A 115 0.77 -1.03 -20.86
N VAL A 116 0.34 0.20 -21.17
CA VAL A 116 1.01 1.02 -22.17
C VAL A 116 2.42 1.30 -21.67
N ASP A 117 3.41 0.72 -22.34
CA ASP A 117 4.83 0.84 -21.98
C ASP A 117 5.32 2.28 -22.07
N THR A 118 6.11 2.69 -21.09
CA THR A 118 6.76 4.01 -20.99
C THR A 118 8.28 3.82 -20.97
N PRO A 119 8.90 3.48 -22.12
CA PRO A 119 10.30 3.06 -22.14
C PRO A 119 11.25 4.20 -21.76
N ASP A 120 12.17 3.89 -20.85
CA ASP A 120 13.13 4.85 -20.28
C ASP A 120 14.47 4.93 -21.00
N SER A 121 14.67 4.15 -22.05
CA SER A 121 15.92 4.14 -22.81
C SER A 121 15.67 4.48 -24.29
N PRO A 122 16.50 5.34 -24.90
CA PRO A 122 17.54 6.15 -24.28
C PRO A 122 16.96 7.26 -23.37
N GLN A 123 17.81 7.86 -22.52
CA GLN A 123 17.48 9.05 -21.75
C GLN A 123 17.75 10.33 -22.56
N PRO A 124 16.89 11.37 -22.50
CA PRO A 124 15.60 11.41 -21.80
C PRO A 124 14.60 10.43 -22.40
N SER A 125 13.75 9.83 -21.56
CA SER A 125 12.83 8.74 -21.93
C SER A 125 12.04 9.03 -23.22
N ILE A 126 11.87 8.02 -24.08
CA ILE A 126 11.30 8.18 -25.42
C ILE A 126 9.92 8.82 -25.36
N TRP A 127 9.08 8.37 -24.42
CA TRP A 127 7.72 8.89 -24.22
C TRP A 127 7.71 10.40 -23.96
N LEU A 128 8.72 10.92 -23.25
CA LEU A 128 8.84 12.35 -22.96
C LEU A 128 9.27 13.13 -24.21
N THR A 129 10.23 12.60 -24.98
CA THR A 129 10.73 13.27 -26.20
C THR A 129 9.71 13.31 -27.32
N GLN A 130 8.87 12.27 -27.44
CA GLN A 130 7.76 12.22 -28.38
C GLN A 130 6.62 13.16 -27.98
N GLY A 131 6.52 13.50 -26.69
CA GLY A 131 5.57 14.46 -26.16
C GLY A 131 4.13 14.12 -26.54
N GLN A 132 3.46 15.03 -27.24
CA GLN A 132 2.06 14.84 -27.63
C GLN A 132 1.84 13.61 -28.52
N ALA A 133 2.80 13.24 -29.37
CA ALA A 133 2.67 12.06 -30.22
C ALA A 133 2.56 10.77 -29.38
N PHE A 134 3.30 10.70 -28.26
CA PHE A 134 3.17 9.59 -27.33
C PHE A 134 1.83 9.59 -26.62
N VAL A 135 1.34 10.75 -26.16
CA VAL A 135 0.01 10.87 -25.53
C VAL A 135 -1.09 10.37 -26.47
N THR A 136 -1.06 10.77 -27.74
CA THR A 136 -2.01 10.29 -28.75
C THR A 136 -1.91 8.77 -28.95
N SER A 137 -0.68 8.23 -29.05
CA SER A 137 -0.49 6.79 -29.19
C SER A 137 -0.95 5.99 -27.96
N ALA A 138 -0.69 6.50 -26.76
CA ALA A 138 -1.16 5.89 -25.51
C ALA A 138 -2.69 5.89 -25.46
N GLU A 139 -3.34 7.00 -25.83
CA GLU A 139 -4.80 7.06 -25.91
C GLU A 139 -5.36 6.05 -26.94
N GLU A 140 -4.75 5.95 -28.12
CA GLU A 140 -5.14 4.97 -29.14
C GLU A 140 -5.04 3.53 -28.63
N GLN A 141 -3.98 3.21 -27.88
CA GLN A 141 -3.82 1.91 -27.24
C GLN A 141 -4.90 1.66 -26.18
N LEU A 142 -5.18 2.63 -25.31
CA LEU A 142 -6.23 2.51 -24.29
C LEU A 142 -7.63 2.34 -24.90
N LYS A 143 -7.94 3.04 -26.01
CA LYS A 143 -9.20 2.90 -26.76
C LYS A 143 -9.46 1.46 -27.24
N THR A 144 -8.43 0.63 -27.39
CA THR A 144 -8.61 -0.78 -27.77
C THR A 144 -9.23 -1.64 -26.67
N GLY A 145 -9.18 -1.19 -25.41
CA GLY A 145 -9.57 -1.98 -24.23
C GLY A 145 -8.63 -3.15 -23.92
N LYS A 146 -7.49 -3.27 -24.60
CA LYS A 146 -6.51 -4.36 -24.40
C LYS A 146 -5.41 -4.02 -23.39
N PHE A 147 -5.28 -2.74 -23.05
CA PHE A 147 -4.28 -2.24 -22.11
C PHE A 147 -4.96 -1.86 -20.80
N TYR A 148 -4.40 -2.34 -19.70
CA TYR A 148 -4.99 -2.28 -18.36
C TYR A 148 -4.41 -1.17 -17.50
N GLY A 149 -3.52 -0.34 -18.05
CA GLY A 149 -2.86 0.76 -17.37
C GLY A 149 -1.81 1.44 -18.24
N ILE A 150 -1.09 2.40 -17.66
CA ILE A 150 0.05 3.10 -18.27
C ILE A 150 1.25 2.98 -17.32
N GLY A 151 2.45 2.71 -17.83
CA GLY A 151 3.67 2.68 -17.03
C GLY A 151 4.54 1.45 -17.32
N GLU A 152 5.56 1.18 -16.52
CA GLU A 152 6.05 1.97 -15.37
C GLU A 152 6.91 3.12 -15.88
N ALA A 153 6.57 4.37 -15.53
CA ALA A 153 7.40 5.50 -15.91
C ALA A 153 8.40 5.84 -14.82
N ASN A 154 9.69 5.89 -15.14
CA ASN A 154 10.70 6.39 -14.21
C ASN A 154 10.70 7.93 -14.21
N LEU A 155 10.07 8.53 -13.19
CA LEU A 155 10.08 9.98 -13.01
C LEU A 155 11.31 10.43 -12.23
N ARG A 156 11.73 9.69 -11.19
CA ARG A 156 12.90 10.04 -10.40
C ARG A 156 13.50 8.84 -9.68
N TYR A 157 14.75 8.47 -10.00
CA TYR A 157 15.48 7.41 -9.29
C TYR A 157 17.01 7.51 -9.42
N TYR A 158 17.72 6.79 -8.55
CA TYR A 158 19.18 6.67 -8.53
C TYR A 158 19.63 5.28 -8.97
N SER A 159 20.58 5.20 -9.91
CA SER A 159 21.28 3.96 -10.25
C SER A 159 22.51 3.83 -9.35
N GLY A 160 22.37 3.19 -8.19
CA GLY A 160 23.45 3.02 -7.22
C GLY A 160 23.37 3.99 -6.05
N GLU A 161 24.50 4.57 -5.63
CA GLU A 161 24.56 5.48 -4.47
C GLU A 161 23.61 6.67 -4.63
N ILE A 162 22.96 7.09 -3.53
CA ILE A 162 22.09 8.28 -3.48
C ILE A 162 22.98 9.53 -3.43
N THR A 163 23.57 9.85 -4.57
CA THR A 163 24.37 11.06 -4.74
C THR A 163 23.67 11.94 -5.76
N PRO A 164 23.12 13.11 -5.36
CA PRO A 164 22.54 14.05 -6.30
C PRO A 164 23.53 14.48 -7.40
N PRO A 165 23.07 14.72 -8.64
CA PRO A 165 21.69 14.59 -9.09
C PRO A 165 21.27 13.13 -9.33
N PRO A 166 19.96 12.81 -9.29
CA PRO A 166 19.47 11.47 -9.64
C PRO A 166 19.83 11.08 -11.08
N THR A 167 19.92 9.78 -11.32
CA THR A 167 20.21 9.21 -12.66
C THR A 167 19.11 9.56 -13.66
N VAL A 168 17.86 9.52 -13.21
CA VAL A 168 16.70 9.95 -14.00
C VAL A 168 15.94 11.01 -13.23
N TYR A 169 15.59 12.09 -13.93
CA TYR A 169 14.73 13.13 -13.39
C TYR A 169 13.85 13.74 -14.47
N VAL A 170 12.55 13.48 -14.31
CA VAL A 170 11.45 14.11 -15.01
C VAL A 170 10.56 14.74 -13.93
N PRO A 171 10.35 16.06 -13.92
CA PRO A 171 9.40 16.66 -13.01
C PRO A 171 8.02 16.00 -13.15
N ALA A 172 7.45 15.58 -12.02
CA ALA A 172 6.19 14.84 -12.00
C ALA A 172 4.99 15.68 -12.47
N ASP A 173 5.15 16.97 -12.69
CA ASP A 173 4.12 17.88 -13.20
C ASP A 173 4.41 18.39 -14.62
N THR A 174 5.23 17.67 -15.40
CA THR A 174 5.39 17.98 -16.83
C THR A 174 4.05 17.87 -17.58
N PRO A 175 3.77 18.74 -18.57
CA PRO A 175 2.52 18.71 -19.31
C PRO A 175 2.21 17.37 -19.99
N VAL A 176 3.24 16.65 -20.45
CA VAL A 176 3.07 15.32 -21.08
C VAL A 176 2.62 14.29 -20.05
N TRP A 177 3.29 14.23 -18.89
CA TRP A 177 2.93 13.29 -17.83
C TRP A 177 1.55 13.57 -17.25
N LEU A 178 1.20 14.84 -17.02
CA LEU A 178 -0.14 15.20 -16.53
C LEU A 178 -1.25 14.82 -17.51
N GLN A 179 -0.99 14.83 -18.83
CA GLN A 179 -1.95 14.31 -19.80
C GLN A 179 -2.11 12.78 -19.70
N LEU A 180 -1.03 12.03 -19.43
CA LEU A 180 -1.12 10.59 -19.19
C LEU A 180 -1.89 10.28 -17.89
N VAL A 181 -1.72 11.09 -16.84
CA VAL A 181 -2.54 11.03 -15.62
C VAL A 181 -4.02 11.30 -15.93
N ASP A 182 -4.31 12.28 -16.78
CA ASP A 182 -5.69 12.56 -17.20
C ASP A 182 -6.28 11.42 -18.04
N LEU A 183 -5.47 10.70 -18.85
CA LEU A 183 -5.90 9.48 -19.54
C LEU A 183 -6.21 8.33 -18.57
N SER A 184 -5.43 8.17 -17.50
CA SER A 184 -5.72 7.19 -16.43
C SER A 184 -7.14 7.39 -15.88
N ALA A 185 -7.52 8.64 -15.58
CA ALA A 185 -8.89 8.96 -15.16
C ALA A 185 -9.92 8.68 -16.25
N GLN A 186 -9.68 9.17 -17.47
CA GLN A 186 -10.63 9.06 -18.58
C GLN A 186 -10.98 7.60 -18.92
N TYR A 187 -9.98 6.72 -18.93
CA TYR A 187 -10.14 5.30 -19.27
C TYR A 187 -10.34 4.41 -18.05
N HIS A 188 -10.35 4.99 -16.83
CA HIS A 188 -10.48 4.28 -15.57
C HIS A 188 -9.44 3.15 -15.41
N VAL A 189 -8.21 3.40 -15.87
CA VAL A 189 -7.08 2.48 -15.73
C VAL A 189 -6.00 3.10 -14.83
N PRO A 190 -5.26 2.32 -14.05
CA PRO A 190 -4.12 2.84 -13.27
C PRO A 190 -3.00 3.40 -14.15
N ILE A 191 -2.23 4.33 -13.58
CA ILE A 191 -0.93 4.76 -14.07
C ILE A 191 0.14 4.53 -12.99
N SER A 192 1.23 3.87 -13.37
CA SER A 192 2.32 3.49 -12.48
C SER A 192 3.60 4.27 -12.76
N PHE A 193 4.31 4.62 -11.69
CA PHE A 193 5.54 5.39 -11.77
C PHE A 193 6.50 5.12 -10.61
N HIS A 194 7.77 5.37 -10.89
CA HIS A 194 8.85 5.42 -9.91
C HIS A 194 9.18 6.86 -9.56
N PHE A 195 9.20 7.18 -8.26
CA PHE A 195 9.61 8.49 -7.78
C PHE A 195 10.31 8.41 -6.41
N VAL A 196 11.45 9.09 -6.25
CA VAL A 196 12.16 9.22 -4.96
C VAL A 196 11.92 10.61 -4.36
N PRO A 197 11.30 10.70 -3.16
CA PRO A 197 10.84 11.98 -2.61
C PRO A 197 11.88 12.71 -1.74
N ASP A 198 13.10 12.88 -2.24
CA ASP A 198 14.27 13.38 -1.49
C ASP A 198 14.61 14.87 -1.73
N ASP A 199 13.90 15.53 -2.63
CA ASP A 199 14.11 16.93 -2.98
C ASP A 199 12.82 17.74 -2.86
N SER A 200 12.89 18.91 -2.20
CA SER A 200 11.69 19.73 -1.93
C SER A 200 11.00 20.27 -3.19
N VAL A 201 11.76 20.59 -4.25
CA VAL A 201 11.21 21.12 -5.50
C VAL A 201 10.53 19.99 -6.29
N ALA A 202 11.19 18.84 -6.40
CA ALA A 202 10.63 17.64 -6.98
C ALA A 202 9.37 17.18 -6.23
N ASN A 203 9.39 17.20 -4.89
CA ASN A 203 8.25 16.83 -4.06
C ASN A 203 7.06 17.76 -4.29
N ALA A 204 7.27 19.06 -4.46
CA ALA A 204 6.20 19.99 -4.78
C ALA A 204 5.55 19.68 -6.15
N ALA A 205 6.34 19.28 -7.15
CA ALA A 205 5.83 18.81 -8.45
C ALA A 205 5.04 17.49 -8.30
N PHE A 206 5.56 16.57 -7.51
CA PHE A 206 4.92 15.30 -7.21
C PHE A 206 3.56 15.48 -6.53
N GLU A 207 3.45 16.36 -5.53
CA GLU A 207 2.17 16.63 -4.88
C GLU A 207 1.15 17.31 -5.81
N ARG A 208 1.60 18.13 -6.77
CA ARG A 208 0.72 18.67 -7.82
C ARG A 208 0.18 17.58 -8.74
N MET A 209 1.01 16.60 -9.08
CA MET A 209 0.60 15.42 -9.85
C MET A 209 -0.41 14.56 -9.08
N LEU A 210 -0.14 14.24 -7.81
CA LEU A 210 -1.06 13.45 -6.97
C LEU A 210 -2.42 14.14 -6.81
N SER A 211 -2.44 15.48 -6.84
CA SER A 211 -3.66 16.28 -6.72
C SER A 211 -4.36 16.57 -8.05
N ARG A 212 -3.76 16.19 -9.18
CA ARG A 212 -4.15 16.63 -10.52
C ARG A 212 -5.60 16.26 -10.86
N ASN A 213 -5.92 14.97 -10.68
CA ASN A 213 -7.20 14.40 -11.05
C ASN A 213 -7.56 13.31 -10.04
N LYS A 214 -8.66 13.51 -9.29
CA LYS A 214 -9.06 12.60 -8.21
C LYS A 214 -9.63 11.27 -8.72
N ASP A 215 -9.98 11.20 -10.00
CA ASP A 215 -10.50 9.99 -10.64
C ASP A 215 -9.38 9.14 -11.27
N ALA A 216 -8.15 9.67 -11.36
CA ALA A 216 -6.99 8.91 -11.85
C ALA A 216 -6.48 7.97 -10.77
N THR A 217 -6.24 6.70 -11.07
CA THR A 217 -5.63 5.77 -10.11
C THR A 217 -4.11 5.79 -10.26
N LEU A 218 -3.40 6.15 -9.19
CA LEU A 218 -1.96 6.36 -9.20
C LEU A 218 -1.27 5.22 -8.44
N ILE A 219 -0.35 4.49 -9.07
CA ILE A 219 0.46 3.45 -8.42
C ILE A 219 1.88 3.99 -8.27
N TRP A 220 2.29 4.22 -7.02
CA TRP A 220 3.66 4.57 -6.71
C TRP A 220 4.45 3.30 -6.43
N ALA A 221 5.33 2.95 -7.36
CA ALA A 221 6.07 1.71 -7.34
C ALA A 221 7.01 1.61 -6.13
N HIS A 222 7.27 0.38 -5.69
CA HIS A 222 8.28 0.02 -4.70
C HIS A 222 8.06 0.67 -3.32
N LEU A 223 6.79 0.76 -2.90
CA LEU A 223 6.36 1.49 -1.70
C LEU A 223 6.85 2.94 -1.67
N GLY A 224 7.13 3.52 -2.84
CA GLY A 224 7.65 4.87 -3.00
C GLY A 224 9.14 5.06 -2.71
N PHE A 225 9.94 4.00 -2.74
CA PHE A 225 11.35 4.07 -2.37
C PHE A 225 12.28 3.34 -3.32
N ASN A 226 13.40 4.00 -3.63
CA ASN A 226 14.61 3.35 -4.14
C ASN A 226 15.83 3.87 -3.38
N ASN A 227 16.61 2.95 -2.81
CA ASN A 227 17.81 3.17 -2.01
C ASN A 227 17.68 4.06 -0.76
N MET A 228 16.52 4.66 -0.48
CA MET A 228 16.24 5.38 0.76
C MET A 228 15.59 4.49 1.82
N PRO A 229 15.79 4.78 3.13
CA PRO A 229 15.09 4.08 4.21
C PRO A 229 13.57 4.15 4.07
N LEU A 230 12.90 3.00 4.12
CA LEU A 230 11.43 2.96 4.25
C LEU A 230 10.96 3.73 5.50
N ASN A 231 9.85 4.44 5.37
CA ASN A 231 9.23 5.18 6.47
C ASN A 231 7.70 5.05 6.40
N SER A 232 7.13 4.21 7.28
CA SER A 232 5.69 3.93 7.30
C SER A 232 4.85 5.18 7.63
N ALA A 233 5.36 6.10 8.46
CA ALA A 233 4.64 7.33 8.83
C ALA A 233 4.49 8.27 7.64
N THR A 234 5.53 8.42 6.81
CA THR A 234 5.46 9.20 5.56
C THR A 234 4.47 8.58 4.58
N LEU A 235 4.51 7.25 4.38
CA LEU A 235 3.57 6.57 3.49
C LEU A 235 2.12 6.69 3.98
N ASN A 236 1.91 6.61 5.29
CA ASN A 236 0.62 6.82 5.93
C ASN A 236 0.08 8.24 5.67
N ASP A 237 0.93 9.27 5.77
CA ASP A 237 0.55 10.65 5.46
C ASP A 237 0.09 10.80 3.99
N TYR A 238 0.82 10.22 3.04
CA TYR A 238 0.40 10.24 1.63
C TYR A 238 -0.95 9.53 1.42
N LEU A 239 -1.16 8.35 1.99
CA LEU A 239 -2.44 7.63 1.87
C LEU A 239 -3.60 8.36 2.55
N LEU A 240 -3.34 9.12 3.63
CA LEU A 240 -4.36 9.97 4.25
C LEU A 240 -4.73 11.14 3.35
N ARG A 241 -3.80 11.72 2.59
CA ARG A 241 -4.06 12.92 1.77
C ARG A 241 -4.59 12.62 0.38
N TYR A 242 -4.19 11.50 -0.22
CA TYR A 242 -4.44 11.20 -1.63
C TYR A 242 -5.33 9.95 -1.80
N PRO A 243 -6.65 10.10 -2.03
CA PRO A 243 -7.62 9.00 -2.09
C PRO A 243 -7.45 8.04 -3.26
N ASN A 244 -6.64 8.42 -4.24
CA ASN A 244 -6.43 7.71 -5.48
C ASN A 244 -5.01 7.11 -5.61
N LEU A 245 -4.19 7.21 -4.55
CA LEU A 245 -2.82 6.70 -4.49
C LEU A 245 -2.74 5.25 -4.00
N TYR A 246 -2.00 4.41 -4.68
CA TYR A 246 -1.71 3.03 -4.31
C TYR A 246 -0.21 2.83 -4.28
N PHE A 247 0.23 1.77 -3.61
CA PHE A 247 1.62 1.33 -3.65
C PHE A 247 1.70 -0.09 -4.19
N ASP A 248 2.79 -0.43 -4.88
CA ASP A 248 3.19 -1.82 -5.06
C ASP A 248 4.42 -2.16 -4.19
N THR A 249 4.66 -3.44 -3.94
CA THR A 249 5.81 -3.91 -3.15
C THR A 249 7.06 -4.21 -3.98
N ALA A 250 7.04 -3.92 -5.27
CA ALA A 250 8.02 -4.41 -6.22
C ALA A 250 9.43 -3.92 -5.88
N GLY A 251 10.46 -4.69 -6.22
CA GLY A 251 11.86 -4.27 -6.07
C GLY A 251 12.42 -4.24 -4.64
N ILE A 252 11.59 -4.17 -3.59
CA ILE A 252 12.05 -4.05 -2.19
C ILE A 252 12.93 -5.22 -1.75
N GLN A 253 12.58 -6.44 -2.17
CA GLN A 253 13.38 -7.65 -1.93
C GLN A 253 14.77 -7.58 -2.56
N ASN A 254 14.90 -6.89 -3.70
CA ASN A 254 16.16 -6.80 -4.45
C ASN A 254 17.12 -5.73 -3.91
N MET A 255 16.68 -4.88 -2.98
CA MET A 255 17.53 -3.89 -2.27
C MET A 255 18.41 -4.55 -1.20
N GLN A 256 18.82 -5.77 -1.48
CA GLN A 256 19.46 -6.70 -0.58
C GLN A 256 20.97 -6.80 -0.80
N ASN A 257 21.61 -6.07 -1.72
CA ASN A 257 23.01 -6.37 -2.07
C ASN A 257 24.05 -5.40 -1.46
N PRO A 258 25.01 -5.88 -0.63
CA PRO A 258 25.16 -7.26 -0.17
C PRO A 258 24.24 -7.64 1.00
N LEU A 259 23.79 -8.90 0.95
CA LEU A 259 22.92 -9.52 1.94
C LEU A 259 23.72 -9.83 3.21
N PRO A 260 23.19 -9.54 4.41
CA PRO A 260 22.28 -8.46 4.76
C PRO A 260 23.06 -7.33 5.45
N GLN A 261 23.17 -6.18 4.80
CA GLN A 261 23.40 -4.95 5.55
C GLN A 261 22.12 -4.61 6.32
N SER A 262 22.28 -4.24 7.59
CA SER A 262 21.21 -3.90 8.54
C SER A 262 20.31 -2.74 8.09
N ASN A 263 20.67 -2.04 7.01
CA ASN A 263 19.97 -0.89 6.45
C ASN A 263 19.14 -1.20 5.20
N SER A 264 19.13 -2.44 4.68
CA SER A 264 18.30 -2.79 3.51
C SER A 264 16.81 -2.60 3.82
N ASN A 265 16.03 -2.17 2.83
CA ASN A 265 14.59 -1.97 3.00
C ASN A 265 13.87 -3.28 3.38
N TRP A 266 14.33 -4.43 2.87
CA TRP A 266 13.87 -5.74 3.33
C TRP A 266 14.15 -5.98 4.82
N ALA A 267 15.37 -5.70 5.30
CA ALA A 267 15.70 -5.82 6.72
C ALA A 267 14.85 -4.90 7.60
N ARG A 268 14.42 -3.74 7.07
CA ARG A 268 13.53 -2.80 7.79
C ARG A 268 12.10 -3.29 7.90
N LEU A 269 11.61 -4.08 6.95
CA LEU A 269 10.29 -4.72 7.02
C LEU A 269 10.28 -5.87 8.01
N THR A 270 11.39 -6.62 8.06
CA THR A 270 11.47 -7.91 8.73
C THR A 270 11.84 -7.79 10.21
N ASP A 271 11.25 -8.65 11.02
CA ASP A 271 11.78 -9.00 12.33
C ASP A 271 12.58 -10.30 12.17
N GLN A 272 13.91 -10.17 12.16
CA GLN A 272 14.83 -11.30 12.03
C GLN A 272 14.71 -12.30 13.19
N SER A 273 14.18 -11.89 14.35
CA SER A 273 13.91 -12.78 15.49
C SER A 273 12.60 -13.56 15.35
N ASN A 274 11.78 -13.23 14.35
CA ASN A 274 10.48 -13.83 14.07
C ASN A 274 10.43 -14.46 12.67
N ASP A 275 11.47 -15.24 12.33
CA ASP A 275 11.57 -16.02 11.09
C ASP A 275 11.39 -15.17 9.81
N GLY A 276 11.80 -13.90 9.85
CA GLY A 276 11.70 -13.00 8.70
C GLY A 276 10.27 -12.52 8.39
N ARG A 277 9.36 -12.57 9.36
CA ARG A 277 8.00 -11.98 9.27
C ARG A 277 8.02 -10.47 9.46
N LEU A 278 6.92 -9.78 9.13
CA LEU A 278 6.83 -8.33 9.34
C LEU A 278 7.03 -7.98 10.82
N ASN A 279 7.85 -6.97 11.09
CA ASN A 279 7.91 -6.37 12.41
C ASN A 279 6.60 -5.63 12.75
N LYS A 280 6.45 -5.21 14.01
CA LYS A 280 5.19 -4.61 14.50
C LYS A 280 4.75 -3.38 13.71
N GLU A 281 5.69 -2.48 13.38
CA GLU A 281 5.40 -1.24 12.65
C GLU A 281 4.84 -1.54 11.27
N TRP A 282 5.53 -2.38 10.49
CA TRP A 282 5.12 -2.69 9.13
C TRP A 282 3.88 -3.57 9.09
N ARG A 283 3.75 -4.53 10.00
CA ARG A 283 2.49 -5.28 10.16
C ARG A 283 1.31 -4.34 10.32
N GLN A 284 1.44 -3.36 11.21
CA GLN A 284 0.40 -2.37 11.44
C GLN A 284 0.11 -1.52 10.19
N PHE A 285 1.13 -1.08 9.47
CA PHE A 285 0.97 -0.34 8.20
C PHE A 285 0.21 -1.16 7.15
N PHE A 286 0.65 -2.40 6.89
CA PHE A 286 0.02 -3.28 5.90
C PHE A 286 -1.41 -3.66 6.31
N GLU A 287 -1.70 -3.95 7.59
CA GLU A 287 -3.07 -4.20 8.05
C GLU A 287 -3.96 -2.96 7.93
N THR A 288 -3.42 -1.77 8.24
CA THR A 288 -4.17 -0.51 8.16
C THR A 288 -4.53 -0.18 6.72
N TRP A 289 -3.62 -0.35 5.77
CA TRP A 289 -3.78 0.08 4.38
C TRP A 289 -3.91 -1.09 3.39
N ASN A 290 -4.42 -2.23 3.85
CA ASN A 290 -4.45 -3.47 3.07
C ASN A 290 -5.26 -3.39 1.77
N SER A 291 -6.10 -2.37 1.58
CA SER A 291 -6.85 -2.12 0.33
C SER A 291 -6.15 -1.18 -0.66
N ARG A 292 -4.96 -0.68 -0.32
CA ARG A 292 -4.20 0.34 -1.07
C ARG A 292 -2.78 -0.10 -1.42
N ILE A 293 -2.46 -1.36 -1.17
CA ILE A 293 -1.13 -1.94 -1.41
C ILE A 293 -1.28 -3.18 -2.29
N LEU A 294 -0.52 -3.26 -3.36
CA LEU A 294 -0.48 -4.39 -4.28
C LEU A 294 0.83 -5.17 -4.07
N PHE A 295 0.77 -6.49 -4.20
CA PHE A 295 1.97 -7.30 -4.32
C PHE A 295 2.60 -7.11 -5.70
N GLY A 296 3.91 -6.87 -5.73
CA GLY A 296 4.73 -6.84 -6.94
C GLY A 296 6.10 -7.46 -6.64
N SER A 297 6.67 -8.20 -7.59
CA SER A 297 7.99 -8.83 -7.44
C SER A 297 9.13 -8.06 -8.12
N ASP A 298 8.83 -7.30 -9.17
CA ASP A 298 9.82 -6.69 -10.07
C ASP A 298 10.71 -7.75 -10.77
N ALA A 299 10.16 -8.94 -11.03
CA ALA A 299 10.83 -9.98 -11.80
C ALA A 299 11.11 -9.50 -13.23
N GLY A 300 12.29 -9.80 -13.77
CA GLY A 300 12.72 -9.30 -15.07
C GLY A 300 13.19 -7.85 -15.11
N GLY A 301 13.02 -7.08 -14.02
CA GLY A 301 13.49 -5.70 -13.90
C GLY A 301 14.99 -5.61 -13.62
N GLY A 302 15.59 -4.47 -13.96
CA GLY A 302 16.97 -4.12 -13.62
C GLY A 302 18.07 -4.94 -14.33
N SER A 303 19.31 -4.79 -13.87
CA SER A 303 20.49 -5.43 -14.49
C SER A 303 20.55 -6.95 -14.26
N ASN A 304 19.93 -7.44 -13.19
CA ASN A 304 19.82 -8.85 -12.81
C ASN A 304 18.48 -9.47 -13.26
N SER A 305 17.98 -9.04 -14.42
CA SER A 305 16.67 -9.43 -14.95
C SER A 305 16.48 -10.94 -15.11
N LEU A 306 17.55 -11.67 -15.45
CA LEU A 306 17.51 -13.13 -15.63
C LEU A 306 17.42 -13.81 -14.28
N GLU A 307 18.30 -13.44 -13.36
CA GLU A 307 18.43 -14.00 -12.02
C GLU A 307 17.12 -13.84 -11.24
N ARG A 308 16.44 -12.70 -11.36
CA ARG A 308 15.13 -12.47 -10.72
C ARG A 308 14.03 -13.42 -11.22
N TRP A 309 14.02 -13.76 -12.51
CA TRP A 309 13.09 -14.75 -13.04
C TRP A 309 13.46 -16.17 -12.60
N LEU A 310 14.74 -16.51 -12.64
CA LEU A 310 15.25 -17.82 -12.19
C LEU A 310 15.02 -18.06 -10.68
N ASN A 311 14.93 -16.99 -9.90
CA ASN A 311 14.66 -17.01 -8.47
C ASN A 311 13.22 -16.62 -8.11
N TYR A 312 12.31 -16.62 -9.08
CA TYR A 312 10.93 -16.20 -8.86
C TYR A 312 10.20 -17.11 -7.85
N ALA A 313 10.29 -18.42 -8.06
CA ALA A 313 9.79 -19.48 -7.18
C ALA A 313 10.90 -20.27 -6.48
N ASP A 314 12.11 -20.24 -7.04
CA ASP A 314 13.19 -21.17 -6.70
C ASP A 314 14.45 -20.45 -6.20
N LYS A 315 15.49 -21.23 -5.87
CA LYS A 315 16.81 -20.74 -5.41
C LYS A 315 17.91 -21.15 -6.38
N THR A 316 17.79 -20.76 -7.65
CA THR A 316 18.61 -21.35 -8.73
C THR A 316 19.78 -20.49 -9.20
N SER A 317 19.81 -19.21 -8.85
CA SER A 317 20.81 -18.26 -9.34
C SER A 317 21.34 -17.33 -8.24
N ASP A 318 22.61 -16.96 -8.35
CA ASP A 318 23.20 -15.89 -7.54
C ASP A 318 22.90 -14.52 -8.17
N GLY A 319 22.84 -13.47 -7.35
CA GLY A 319 22.66 -12.09 -7.85
C GLY A 319 21.23 -11.56 -7.83
N ALA A 320 20.26 -12.38 -7.42
CA ALA A 320 18.92 -11.94 -7.01
C ALA A 320 18.50 -12.67 -5.72
N PRO A 321 17.61 -12.10 -4.90
CA PRO A 321 17.00 -12.81 -3.78
C PRO A 321 16.35 -14.11 -4.27
N PRO A 322 16.66 -15.25 -3.64
CA PRO A 322 16.02 -16.53 -3.96
C PRO A 322 14.53 -16.49 -3.57
N ASP A 323 13.68 -17.27 -4.23
CA ASP A 323 12.27 -17.50 -3.88
C ASP A 323 11.49 -16.18 -3.60
N ALA A 324 11.52 -15.27 -4.57
CA ALA A 324 10.97 -13.92 -4.45
C ALA A 324 9.51 -13.93 -3.96
N VAL A 325 8.65 -14.75 -4.57
CA VAL A 325 7.23 -14.83 -4.20
C VAL A 325 7.07 -15.45 -2.81
N GLY A 326 7.75 -16.57 -2.52
CA GLY A 326 7.68 -17.23 -1.23
C GLY A 326 8.20 -16.38 -0.07
N HIS A 327 9.17 -15.50 -0.33
CA HIS A 327 9.63 -14.54 0.68
C HIS A 327 8.54 -13.54 1.08
N TRP A 328 7.76 -13.02 0.13
CA TRP A 328 6.64 -12.15 0.43
C TRP A 328 5.49 -12.88 1.11
N THR A 329 5.13 -14.08 0.67
CA THR A 329 4.08 -14.86 1.33
C THR A 329 4.45 -15.18 2.78
N ARG A 330 5.71 -15.55 3.05
CA ARG A 330 6.24 -15.71 4.42
C ARG A 330 6.22 -14.41 5.21
N LEU A 331 6.65 -13.30 4.60
CA LEU A 331 6.69 -11.99 5.25
C LEU A 331 5.28 -11.56 5.71
N LEU A 332 4.28 -11.76 4.84
CA LEU A 332 2.87 -11.39 5.06
C LEU A 332 2.08 -12.45 5.87
N SER A 333 2.68 -13.60 6.20
CA SER A 333 2.01 -14.71 6.91
C SER A 333 1.55 -14.38 8.33
N ASN A 334 2.02 -13.26 8.90
CA ASN A 334 1.60 -12.79 10.23
C ASN A 334 0.57 -11.65 10.18
N LEU A 335 0.03 -11.32 9.01
CA LEU A 335 -1.11 -10.43 8.86
C LEU A 335 -2.44 -11.16 9.13
N ASP A 336 -3.51 -10.40 9.32
CA ASP A 336 -4.87 -10.93 9.13
C ASP A 336 -5.03 -11.53 7.72
N ASN A 337 -5.72 -12.66 7.61
CA ASN A 337 -5.89 -13.38 6.34
C ASN A 337 -6.55 -12.52 5.26
N ASN A 338 -7.48 -11.63 5.63
CA ASN A 338 -8.10 -10.72 4.65
C ASN A 338 -7.08 -9.69 4.13
N ALA A 339 -6.22 -9.18 5.02
CA ALA A 339 -5.19 -8.23 4.62
C ALA A 339 -4.18 -8.88 3.68
N ALA A 340 -3.68 -10.08 4.01
CA ALA A 340 -2.77 -10.83 3.14
C ALA A 340 -3.41 -11.12 1.77
N HIS A 341 -4.67 -11.58 1.74
CA HIS A 341 -5.40 -11.86 0.50
C HIS A 341 -5.62 -10.61 -0.36
N ASN A 342 -5.95 -9.47 0.25
CA ASN A 342 -6.12 -8.22 -0.49
C ASN A 342 -4.82 -7.78 -1.16
N ILE A 343 -3.70 -7.80 -0.42
CA ILE A 343 -2.39 -7.38 -0.91
C ILE A 343 -1.89 -8.31 -2.02
N LEU A 344 -1.96 -9.63 -1.80
CA LEU A 344 -1.42 -10.64 -2.72
C LEU A 344 -2.32 -10.87 -3.95
N SER A 345 -3.58 -10.45 -3.95
CA SER A 345 -4.50 -10.77 -5.05
C SER A 345 -5.60 -9.74 -5.27
N ALA A 346 -6.48 -9.54 -4.28
CA ALA A 346 -7.78 -8.91 -4.55
C ALA A 346 -7.67 -7.46 -5.03
N ASN A 347 -6.67 -6.70 -4.54
CA ASN A 347 -6.47 -5.31 -4.95
C ASN A 347 -6.09 -5.20 -6.43
N ALA A 348 -5.19 -6.04 -6.91
CA ALA A 348 -4.77 -6.02 -8.31
C ALA A 348 -5.92 -6.45 -9.24
N ARG A 349 -6.68 -7.48 -8.83
CA ARG A 349 -7.87 -7.95 -9.56
C ARG A 349 -8.95 -6.88 -9.67
N GLU A 350 -9.22 -6.17 -8.59
CA GLU A 350 -10.17 -5.05 -8.60
C GLU A 350 -9.68 -3.90 -9.48
N LEU A 351 -8.41 -3.50 -9.32
CA LEU A 351 -7.89 -2.35 -10.05
C LEU A 351 -7.73 -2.63 -11.55
N PHE A 352 -7.23 -3.80 -11.91
CA PHE A 352 -6.87 -4.13 -13.29
C PHE A 352 -8.04 -4.83 -13.97
N LEU A 353 -8.52 -5.94 -13.40
CA LEU A 353 -9.56 -6.77 -14.01
C LEU A 353 -10.99 -6.29 -13.73
N LYS A 354 -11.16 -5.26 -12.88
CA LYS A 354 -12.47 -4.73 -12.45
C LYS A 354 -13.34 -5.79 -11.75
N GLU A 355 -12.69 -6.78 -11.15
CA GLU A 355 -13.36 -7.79 -10.33
C GLU A 355 -13.85 -7.17 -9.03
N GLN A 356 -15.01 -7.63 -8.54
CA GLN A 356 -15.50 -7.17 -7.24
C GLN A 356 -14.60 -7.72 -6.13
N ARG A 357 -14.06 -6.82 -5.29
CA ARG A 357 -13.32 -7.24 -4.10
C ARG A 357 -14.22 -8.09 -3.19
N PRO A 358 -13.75 -9.27 -2.73
CA PRO A 358 -14.47 -10.06 -1.75
C PRO A 358 -14.71 -9.29 -0.45
N SER A 359 -15.78 -9.65 0.27
CA SER A 359 -15.98 -9.12 1.62
C SER A 359 -14.93 -9.68 2.57
N TYR A 360 -14.48 -8.86 3.52
CA TYR A 360 -13.64 -9.30 4.63
C TYR A 360 -14.42 -10.32 5.46
N ASN A 361 -13.88 -11.52 5.63
CA ASN A 361 -14.50 -12.62 6.35
C ASN A 361 -13.75 -12.88 7.66
N TYR A 362 -14.40 -12.58 8.77
CA TYR A 362 -13.85 -12.77 10.11
C TYR A 362 -14.54 -13.95 10.79
N SER A 363 -13.76 -14.97 11.15
CA SER A 363 -14.23 -16.07 11.98
C SER A 363 -14.16 -15.66 13.46
N ILE A 364 -15.23 -15.92 14.20
CA ILE A 364 -15.40 -15.58 15.62
C ILE A 364 -15.87 -16.82 16.39
N SER A 365 -15.24 -17.11 17.53
CA SER A 365 -15.75 -18.12 18.48
C SER A 365 -16.64 -17.48 19.54
N SER A 366 -17.84 -18.03 19.73
CA SER A 366 -18.73 -17.68 20.84
C SER A 366 -19.48 -18.95 21.28
N ASP A 367 -19.58 -19.18 22.59
CA ASP A 367 -20.29 -20.33 23.19
C ASP A 367 -19.88 -21.70 22.58
N GLY A 368 -18.59 -21.87 22.27
CA GLY A 368 -18.05 -23.09 21.67
C GLY A 368 -18.44 -23.32 20.21
N LYS A 369 -19.03 -22.31 19.54
CA LYS A 369 -19.40 -22.34 18.12
C LYS A 369 -18.61 -21.29 17.34
N CYS A 370 -18.38 -21.58 16.05
CA CYS A 370 -17.75 -20.66 15.12
C CYS A 370 -18.79 -19.94 14.27
N TYR A 371 -18.60 -18.64 14.10
CA TYR A 371 -19.45 -17.76 13.32
C TYR A 371 -18.60 -16.96 12.34
N SER A 372 -19.16 -16.65 11.17
CA SER A 372 -18.54 -15.76 10.20
C SER A 372 -19.23 -14.41 10.19
N ILE A 373 -18.46 -13.34 10.35
CA ILE A 373 -18.91 -11.95 10.15
C ILE A 373 -18.29 -11.46 8.86
N PHE A 374 -19.12 -10.94 7.96
CA PHE A 374 -18.67 -10.37 6.70
C PHE A 374 -18.73 -8.85 6.75
N VAL A 375 -17.67 -8.19 6.31
CA VAL A 375 -17.62 -6.73 6.15
C VAL A 375 -17.33 -6.43 4.69
N SER A 376 -18.19 -5.69 4.02
CA SER A 376 -17.90 -5.07 2.72
C SER A 376 -17.63 -3.59 2.95
N SER A 377 -16.58 -3.04 2.37
CA SER A 377 -16.16 -1.64 2.58
C SER A 377 -15.37 -1.12 1.39
N ASN A 378 -15.52 0.16 1.09
CA ASN A 378 -14.64 0.87 0.15
C ASN A 378 -13.29 1.28 0.79
N SER A 379 -13.16 1.10 2.11
CA SER A 379 -11.93 1.34 2.87
C SER A 379 -11.23 0.01 3.22
N SER A 380 -9.99 0.11 3.68
CA SER A 380 -9.35 -1.01 4.37
C SER A 380 -10.15 -1.38 5.62
N VAL A 381 -10.26 -2.66 5.94
CA VAL A 381 -10.87 -3.15 7.18
C VAL A 381 -9.85 -4.03 7.91
N SER A 382 -9.73 -3.85 9.22
CA SER A 382 -8.80 -4.62 10.05
C SER A 382 -9.24 -4.69 11.52
N ALA A 383 -8.53 -5.51 12.30
CA ALA A 383 -8.68 -5.61 13.76
C ALA A 383 -10.13 -5.87 14.23
N LEU A 384 -10.90 -6.70 13.50
CA LEU A 384 -12.24 -7.06 13.95
C LEU A 384 -12.17 -7.90 15.22
N THR A 385 -12.96 -7.51 16.21
CA THR A 385 -13.14 -8.20 17.48
C THR A 385 -14.61 -8.32 17.83
N PHE A 386 -14.94 -9.37 18.59
CA PHE A 386 -16.27 -9.57 19.15
C PHE A 386 -16.14 -9.75 20.67
N ASN A 387 -16.94 -9.00 21.43
CA ASN A 387 -17.02 -9.13 22.88
C ASN A 387 -18.31 -9.90 23.24
N PRO A 388 -18.23 -11.16 23.70
CA PRO A 388 -19.42 -11.96 23.99
C PRO A 388 -20.30 -11.40 25.11
N SER A 389 -19.69 -10.75 26.12
CA SER A 389 -20.42 -10.23 27.29
C SER A 389 -21.29 -9.02 26.94
N THR A 390 -20.79 -8.14 26.07
CA THR A 390 -21.51 -6.94 25.62
C THR A 390 -22.17 -7.11 24.26
N ARG A 391 -21.88 -8.22 23.58
CA ARG A 391 -22.27 -8.50 22.20
C ARG A 391 -21.87 -7.38 21.23
N ALA A 392 -20.73 -6.74 21.52
CA ALA A 392 -20.20 -5.65 20.70
C ALA A 392 -19.24 -6.20 19.65
N ILE A 393 -19.34 -5.68 18.43
CA ILE A 393 -18.37 -5.91 17.36
C ILE A 393 -17.60 -4.61 17.16
N THR A 394 -16.28 -4.67 17.15
CA THR A 394 -15.43 -3.50 16.89
C THR A 394 -14.39 -3.83 15.83
N PHE A 395 -14.16 -2.91 14.90
CA PHE A 395 -13.12 -3.03 13.87
C PHE A 395 -12.60 -1.64 13.48
N ILE A 396 -11.48 -1.62 12.76
CA ILE A 396 -10.88 -0.41 12.21
C ILE A 396 -11.19 -0.33 10.72
N VAL A 397 -11.48 0.88 10.25
CA VAL A 397 -11.51 1.21 8.83
C VAL A 397 -10.46 2.28 8.53
N ALA A 398 -9.80 2.18 7.37
CA ALA A 398 -8.86 3.20 6.93
C ALA A 398 -9.12 3.61 5.48
N GLY A 399 -9.38 4.90 5.31
CA GLY A 399 -9.48 5.57 4.02
C GLY A 399 -8.83 6.96 4.11
N SER A 400 -8.80 7.68 3.00
CA SER A 400 -8.17 9.01 2.96
C SER A 400 -9.06 10.08 3.59
N ASN A 401 -8.47 11.09 4.20
CA ASN A 401 -9.16 12.24 4.76
C ASN A 401 -9.95 13.00 3.66
N GLY A 402 -11.10 13.54 4.04
CA GLY A 402 -11.97 14.29 3.11
C GLY A 402 -12.78 13.41 2.15
N THR A 403 -12.73 12.09 2.27
CA THR A 403 -13.61 11.14 1.56
C THR A 403 -14.78 10.66 2.42
N THR A 404 -15.76 10.00 1.80
CA THR A 404 -16.83 9.29 2.50
C THR A 404 -16.58 7.79 2.41
N GLY A 405 -16.42 7.15 3.56
CA GLY A 405 -16.39 5.70 3.68
C GLY A 405 -17.80 5.12 3.81
N ASN A 406 -18.00 3.92 3.28
CA ASN A 406 -19.24 3.15 3.43
C ASN A 406 -18.87 1.72 3.79
N THR A 407 -19.59 1.15 4.75
CA THR A 407 -19.46 -0.27 5.09
C THR A 407 -20.81 -0.95 5.27
N VAL A 408 -20.87 -2.21 4.84
CA VAL A 408 -21.98 -3.14 5.04
C VAL A 408 -21.47 -4.34 5.82
N ILE A 409 -22.05 -4.58 6.99
CA ILE A 409 -21.69 -5.66 7.89
C ILE A 409 -22.81 -6.69 7.89
N THR A 410 -22.50 -7.96 7.64
CA THR A 410 -23.44 -9.08 7.71
C THR A 410 -23.05 -10.01 8.84
N ILE A 411 -23.97 -10.23 9.78
CA ILE A 411 -23.76 -10.94 11.02
C ILE A 411 -24.82 -12.04 11.21
N PRO A 412 -24.46 -13.26 11.64
CA PRO A 412 -25.45 -14.27 11.97
C PRO A 412 -26.37 -13.82 13.11
N THR A 413 -27.69 -13.95 12.94
CA THR A 413 -28.69 -13.60 13.97
C THR A 413 -28.56 -14.44 15.24
N THR A 414 -27.95 -15.61 15.13
CA THR A 414 -27.63 -16.51 16.24
C THR A 414 -26.44 -16.06 17.07
N LEU A 415 -25.54 -15.24 16.52
CA LEU A 415 -24.42 -14.62 17.25
C LEU A 415 -24.90 -13.36 18.00
N VAL A 416 -25.70 -12.55 17.31
CA VAL A 416 -26.29 -11.33 17.84
C VAL A 416 -27.69 -11.17 17.27
N GLY A 417 -28.69 -11.20 18.15
CA GLY A 417 -30.09 -10.90 17.81
C GLY A 417 -30.46 -9.48 18.20
N GLY A 418 -31.45 -8.90 17.50
CA GLY A 418 -32.04 -7.60 17.83
C GLY A 418 -31.52 -6.44 16.98
N ASN A 419 -31.87 -5.22 17.39
CA ASN A 419 -31.46 -3.98 16.72
C ASN A 419 -30.04 -3.60 17.15
N PHE A 420 -29.28 -2.98 16.27
CA PHE A 420 -27.94 -2.47 16.57
C PHE A 420 -27.92 -0.94 16.62
N THR A 421 -27.05 -0.40 17.45
CA THR A 421 -26.54 0.96 17.32
C THR A 421 -25.12 0.91 16.77
N ALA A 422 -24.81 1.83 15.85
CA ALA A 422 -23.47 2.03 15.34
C ALA A 422 -22.84 3.29 15.93
N SER A 423 -21.55 3.23 16.22
CA SER A 423 -20.74 4.42 16.53
C SER A 423 -19.43 4.40 15.75
N VAL A 424 -18.98 5.59 15.37
CA VAL A 424 -17.67 5.86 14.76
C VAL A 424 -16.88 6.72 15.73
N ASP A 425 -15.69 6.28 16.13
CA ASP A 425 -14.84 6.94 17.12
C ASP A 425 -15.62 7.27 18.42
N SER A 426 -16.40 6.29 18.89
CA SER A 426 -17.30 6.39 20.05
C SER A 426 -18.45 7.42 19.92
N GLN A 427 -18.66 8.01 18.75
CA GLN A 427 -19.80 8.89 18.47
C GLN A 427 -20.88 8.13 17.71
N SER A 428 -22.12 8.17 18.19
CA SER A 428 -23.24 7.50 17.53
C SER A 428 -23.46 8.05 16.12
N VAL A 429 -23.64 7.16 15.16
CA VAL A 429 -23.93 7.50 13.76
C VAL A 429 -25.25 6.88 13.32
N LYS A 430 -25.81 7.41 12.23
CA LYS A 430 -26.97 6.78 11.58
C LYS A 430 -26.50 5.50 10.88
N SER A 431 -27.26 4.43 11.08
CA SER A 431 -27.09 3.17 10.38
C SER A 431 -28.45 2.66 9.91
N GLN A 432 -28.45 1.92 8.80
CA GLN A 432 -29.63 1.18 8.37
C GLN A 432 -29.43 -0.29 8.74
N SER A 433 -30.49 -0.96 9.16
CA SER A 433 -30.44 -2.38 9.47
C SER A 433 -31.60 -3.12 8.83
N THR A 434 -31.28 -4.27 8.26
CA THR A 434 -32.25 -5.25 7.77
C THR A 434 -31.90 -6.61 8.38
N SER A 435 -32.87 -7.50 8.51
CA SER A 435 -32.64 -8.83 9.06
C SER A 435 -33.57 -9.86 8.43
N ASN A 436 -33.08 -11.07 8.25
CA ASN A 436 -33.89 -12.26 7.97
C ASN A 436 -33.70 -13.30 9.09
N SER A 437 -34.14 -14.54 8.89
CA SER A 437 -34.01 -15.60 9.91
C SER A 437 -32.57 -15.96 10.25
N THR A 438 -31.62 -15.71 9.35
CA THR A 438 -30.24 -16.20 9.43
C THR A 438 -29.22 -15.09 9.67
N TYR A 439 -29.44 -13.92 9.06
CA TYR A 439 -28.49 -12.80 9.10
C TYR A 439 -29.17 -11.47 9.41
N ALA A 440 -28.44 -10.62 10.12
CA ALA A 440 -28.66 -9.20 10.21
C ALA A 440 -27.60 -8.47 9.37
N THR A 441 -28.04 -7.50 8.58
CA THR A 441 -27.17 -6.62 7.80
C THR A 441 -27.28 -5.20 8.34
N ILE A 442 -26.13 -4.56 8.55
CA ILE A 442 -26.02 -3.18 9.02
C ILE A 442 -25.20 -2.41 8.01
N SER A 443 -25.71 -1.28 7.51
CA SER A 443 -24.96 -0.36 6.67
C SER A 443 -24.79 1.00 7.35
N LEU A 444 -23.61 1.59 7.21
CA LEU A 444 -23.33 2.94 7.69
C LEU A 444 -22.30 3.65 6.82
N GLU A 445 -22.38 4.97 6.83
CA GLU A 445 -21.38 5.86 6.23
C GLU A 445 -20.57 6.56 7.32
N TYR A 446 -19.33 6.91 6.99
CA TYR A 446 -18.40 7.58 7.91
C TYR A 446 -17.48 8.52 7.15
N ALA A 447 -16.94 9.52 7.85
CA ALA A 447 -15.90 10.36 7.29
C ALA A 447 -14.59 9.55 7.16
N GLY A 448 -13.87 9.77 6.06
CA GLY A 448 -12.57 9.16 5.82
C GLY A 448 -11.51 9.47 6.88
N GLY A 449 -10.36 8.83 6.75
CA GLY A 449 -9.34 8.72 7.79
C GLY A 449 -9.31 7.32 8.39
N ILE A 450 -8.57 7.17 9.48
CA ILE A 450 -8.52 5.94 10.28
C ILE A 450 -9.57 6.05 11.38
N ARG A 451 -10.58 5.19 11.35
CA ARG A 451 -11.74 5.25 12.25
C ARG A 451 -11.98 3.92 12.95
N SER A 452 -12.43 3.98 14.20
CA SER A 452 -12.95 2.81 14.91
C SER A 452 -14.46 2.73 14.76
N ILE A 453 -14.96 1.61 14.25
CA ILE A 453 -16.38 1.32 14.16
C ILE A 453 -16.75 0.33 15.27
N THR A 454 -17.80 0.65 16.01
CA THR A 454 -18.40 -0.25 17.00
C THR A 454 -19.88 -0.44 16.71
N LEU A 455 -20.31 -1.69 16.65
CA LEU A 455 -21.71 -2.10 16.63
C LEU A 455 -22.06 -2.67 18.00
N SER A 456 -23.15 -2.20 18.60
CA SER A 456 -23.66 -2.69 19.88
C SER A 456 -25.10 -3.15 19.74
N ALA A 457 -25.41 -4.35 20.20
CA ALA A 457 -26.78 -4.85 20.24
C ALA A 457 -27.59 -4.11 21.32
N LEU A 458 -28.77 -3.61 20.96
CA LEU A 458 -29.70 -2.97 21.89
C LEU A 458 -30.36 -4.05 22.77
N GLY A 459 -29.98 -4.09 24.04
CA GLY A 459 -30.61 -4.95 25.05
C GLY A 459 -29.61 -5.75 25.87
N ASN A 460 -28.99 -5.08 26.86
CA ASN A 460 -28.69 -5.62 28.19
C ASN A 460 -28.09 -4.49 29.05
N THR A 461 -28.93 -3.53 29.43
CA THR A 461 -28.70 -2.84 30.69
C THR A 461 -28.83 -3.92 31.76
N ILE A 462 -27.71 -4.43 32.28
CA ILE A 462 -27.72 -5.25 33.48
C ILE A 462 -28.22 -4.32 34.59
N THR A 463 -29.52 -4.33 34.87
CA THR A 463 -30.02 -3.86 36.17
C THR A 463 -29.36 -4.75 37.21
N SER A 464 -28.37 -4.20 37.92
CA SER A 464 -27.84 -4.81 39.12
C SER A 464 -28.96 -4.87 40.16
N THR A 465 -29.70 -5.98 40.20
CA THR A 465 -30.47 -6.32 41.39
C THR A 465 -29.47 -6.80 42.43
N THR A 466 -29.05 -5.87 43.28
CA THR A 466 -28.33 -6.16 44.52
C THR A 466 -29.26 -6.98 45.40
N SER A 467 -29.15 -8.30 45.35
CA SER A 467 -29.75 -9.19 46.33
C SER A 467 -28.90 -9.12 47.60
N THR A 468 -29.29 -8.25 48.54
CA THR A 468 -28.82 -8.32 49.92
C THR A 468 -29.33 -9.62 50.55
N SER A 469 -28.47 -10.64 50.59
CA SER A 469 -28.65 -11.81 51.42
C SER A 469 -28.37 -11.43 52.88
N SER A 470 -29.44 -11.29 53.67
CA SER A 470 -29.34 -11.21 55.12
C SER A 470 -28.94 -12.60 55.67
N MET A 471 -27.69 -12.73 56.11
CA MET A 471 -27.25 -13.82 56.98
C MET A 471 -27.89 -13.64 58.36
N THR A 472 -28.85 -14.48 58.71
CA THR A 472 -29.31 -14.67 60.09
C THR A 472 -28.47 -15.77 60.72
N THR A 473 -27.58 -15.39 61.65
CA THR A 473 -26.82 -16.31 62.49
C THR A 473 -27.71 -16.82 63.62
N SER A 474 -27.89 -18.14 63.71
CA SER A 474 -28.51 -18.82 64.84
C SER A 474 -27.48 -19.07 65.94
N SER A 475 -27.64 -18.44 67.10
CA SER A 475 -26.90 -18.78 68.32
C SER A 475 -27.80 -19.60 69.26
N SER A 476 -27.48 -20.87 69.42
CA SER A 476 -28.00 -21.75 70.47
C SER A 476 -27.32 -21.43 71.80
N ALA A 477 -28.10 -21.03 72.81
CA ALA A 477 -27.65 -20.95 74.19
C ALA A 477 -28.29 -22.08 74.99
N THR A 478 -27.44 -22.94 75.55
CA THR A 478 -27.76 -24.03 76.47
C THR A 478 -27.99 -23.44 77.86
N SER A 479 -29.14 -23.72 78.49
CA SER A 479 -29.41 -23.36 79.89
C SER A 479 -29.05 -24.51 80.82
N THR A 480 -28.10 -24.26 81.72
CA THR A 480 -27.95 -24.99 82.99
C THR A 480 -28.70 -24.24 84.08
N THR A 481 -29.79 -24.85 84.55
CA THR A 481 -30.38 -24.94 85.92
C THR A 481 -31.89 -24.96 85.87
#